data_AF-A0A3P7GV46-F1
#
_entry.id   AF-A0A3P7GV46-F1
#
_cell.length_a   1.000
_cell.length_b   1.000
_cell.length_c   1.000
_cell.angle_alpha   90.00
_cell.angle_beta   90.00
_cell.angle_gamma   90.00
#
_symmetry.space_group_name_H-M   'P 1'
#
loop_
_entity.id
_entity.type
_entity.pdbx_description
1 polymer ?
#
loop_
_entity_poly.entity_id
_entity_poly.type
_entity_poly.pdbx_seq_one_letter_code
_entity_poly.pdbx_strand_id
1 'polypeptide(L)'
;MIAIPDMIETCDRYGLQKKITRFVIPLSAALKGDASGVFQAVACVFIAQLTGFNLTAGTYVIIALLTGFATLAIPNVPSSSIVIIITILSSIGVPTGEVSLLFAVEWLMDRCRSGSLGLGHLFAAAFTHSVVVGKRSEGKIDEEHQSDAFEGDECRIEELK
;
A
#
# COMPACT_ATOMS: atom_id res chain seq x y z
N MET A 1 -11.33 -3.00 -6.97
CA MET A 1 -10.08 -3.40 -7.65
C MET A 1 -9.71 -2.30 -8.63
N ILE A 2 -8.66 -1.54 -8.34
CA ILE A 2 -8.12 -0.56 -9.30
C ILE A 2 -7.31 -1.33 -10.32
N ALA A 3 -7.54 -1.08 -11.61
CA ALA A 3 -6.78 -1.74 -12.65
C ALA A 3 -5.35 -1.20 -12.62
N ILE A 4 -4.38 -2.08 -12.39
CA ILE A 4 -2.95 -1.81 -12.58
C ILE A 4 -2.68 -1.04 -13.89
N PRO A 5 -3.33 -1.35 -15.05
CA PRO A 5 -3.12 -0.55 -16.26
C PRO A 5 -3.49 0.94 -16.11
N ASP A 6 -4.60 1.27 -15.44
CA ASP A 6 -5.03 2.67 -15.25
C ASP A 6 -4.03 3.46 -14.39
N MET A 7 -3.43 2.80 -13.40
CA MET A 7 -2.41 3.41 -12.56
C MET A 7 -1.12 3.69 -13.34
N ILE A 8 -0.72 2.76 -14.21
CA ILE A 8 0.45 2.94 -15.07
C ILE A 8 0.21 4.09 -16.05
N GLU A 9 -0.97 4.14 -16.68
CA GLU A 9 -1.33 5.24 -17.60
C GLU A 9 -1.37 6.59 -16.87
N THR A 10 -1.89 6.61 -15.65
CA THR A 10 -1.90 7.82 -14.81
C THR A 10 -0.48 8.29 -14.51
N CYS A 11 0.43 7.39 -14.14
CA CYS A 11 1.83 7.73 -13.91
C CYS A 11 2.53 8.23 -15.19
N ASP A 12 2.21 7.65 -16.35
CA ASP A 12 2.72 8.11 -17.65
C ASP A 12 2.24 9.54 -17.96
N ARG A 13 0.97 9.89 -17.65
CA ARG A 13 0.45 11.26 -17.78
C ARG A 13 1.14 12.27 -16.87
N TYR A 14 1.56 11.86 -15.68
CA TYR A 14 2.31 12.70 -14.74
C TYR A 14 3.81 12.81 -15.08
N GLY A 15 4.27 12.21 -16.18
CA GLY A 15 5.66 12.32 -16.65
C GLY A 15 6.66 11.50 -15.83
N LEU A 16 6.21 10.50 -15.07
CA LEU A 16 7.12 9.62 -14.33
C LEU A 16 7.88 8.70 -15.29
N GLN A 17 9.12 8.37 -14.94
CA GLN A 17 9.94 7.44 -15.71
C GLN A 17 9.31 6.04 -15.81
N LYS A 18 8.99 5.62 -17.05
CA LYS A 18 8.35 4.32 -17.36
C LYS A 18 9.07 3.10 -16.78
N LYS A 19 10.41 3.14 -16.69
CA LYS A 19 11.21 2.05 -16.09
C LYS A 19 10.92 1.88 -14.59
N ILE A 20 10.77 2.99 -13.86
CA ILE A 20 10.51 2.97 -12.42
C ILE A 20 9.06 2.54 -12.17
N THR A 21 8.10 3.19 -12.83
CA THR A 21 6.66 2.93 -12.67
C THR A 21 6.29 1.47 -12.92
N ARG A 22 6.81 0.85 -14.00
CA ARG A 22 6.49 -0.54 -14.37
C ARG A 22 7.06 -1.58 -13.41
N PHE A 23 8.05 -1.23 -12.59
CA PHE A 23 8.59 -2.10 -11.55
C PHE A 23 7.94 -1.82 -10.20
N VAL A 24 7.84 -0.54 -9.83
CA VAL A 24 7.34 -0.11 -8.51
C VAL A 24 5.84 -0.33 -8.35
N ILE A 25 5.01 -0.12 -9.39
CA ILE A 25 3.56 -0.30 -9.27
C ILE A 25 3.21 -1.79 -9.00
N PRO A 26 3.68 -2.77 -9.79
CA PRO A 26 3.40 -4.18 -9.50
C PRO A 26 4.06 -4.66 -8.20
N LEU A 27 5.29 -4.19 -7.90
CA LEU A 27 5.97 -4.53 -6.66
C LEU A 27 5.22 -3.97 -5.44
N SER A 28 4.76 -2.73 -5.50
CA SER A 28 3.98 -2.09 -4.44
C SER A 28 2.62 -2.77 -4.26
N ALA A 29 1.98 -3.18 -5.36
CA ALA A 29 0.75 -3.97 -5.32
C ALA A 29 0.96 -5.36 -4.68
N ALA A 30 2.13 -5.97 -4.87
CA ALA A 30 2.47 -7.26 -4.27
C ALA A 30 2.93 -7.15 -2.80
N LEU A 31 3.67 -6.09 -2.45
CA LEU A 31 4.22 -5.88 -1.10
C LEU A 31 3.21 -5.29 -0.11
N LYS A 32 2.09 -4.75 -0.60
CA LYS A 32 1.08 -4.17 0.28
C LYS A 32 0.35 -5.27 1.03
N GLY A 33 0.82 -5.57 2.24
CA GLY A 33 0.02 -6.21 3.28
C GLY A 33 -1.15 -5.30 3.63
N ASP A 34 -2.36 -5.85 3.57
CA ASP A 34 -3.60 -5.09 3.64
C ASP A 34 -3.74 -4.34 4.98
N ALA A 35 -3.80 -3.01 4.91
CA ALA A 35 -4.10 -2.13 6.05
C ALA A 35 -5.57 -2.26 6.55
N SER A 36 -6.28 -3.30 6.10
CA SER A 36 -7.67 -3.57 6.43
C SER A 36 -7.85 -4.12 7.85
N GLY A 37 -6.79 -4.53 8.53
CA GLY A 37 -6.87 -5.10 9.88
C GLY A 37 -7.40 -4.14 10.93
N VAL A 38 -6.96 -2.89 10.88
CA VAL A 38 -7.47 -1.83 11.77
C VAL A 38 -8.96 -1.61 11.50
N PHE A 39 -9.37 -1.65 10.24
CA PHE A 39 -10.78 -1.53 9.89
C PHE A 39 -11.61 -2.71 10.44
N GLN A 40 -11.15 -3.95 10.22
CA GLN A 40 -11.83 -5.15 10.71
C GLN A 40 -11.95 -5.11 12.24
N ALA A 41 -10.93 -4.61 12.94
CA ALA A 41 -10.93 -4.46 14.38
C ALA A 41 -11.99 -3.44 14.84
N VAL A 42 -12.03 -2.27 14.20
CA VAL A 42 -13.03 -1.22 14.51
C VAL A 42 -14.44 -1.71 14.21
N ALA A 43 -14.65 -2.41 13.10
CA ALA A 43 -15.95 -2.98 12.74
C ALA A 43 -16.43 -4.02 13.76
N CYS A 44 -15.53 -4.91 14.23
CA CYS A 44 -15.86 -5.90 15.25
C CYS A 44 -16.22 -5.23 16.59
N VAL A 45 -15.44 -4.22 17.01
CA VAL A 45 -15.73 -3.45 18.24
C VAL A 45 -17.06 -2.74 18.14
N PHE A 46 -17.35 -2.13 17.00
CA PHE A 46 -18.60 -1.42 16.77
C PHE A 46 -19.83 -2.34 16.85
N ILE A 47 -19.77 -3.53 16.22
CA ILE A 47 -20.85 -4.53 16.32
C ILE A 47 -21.02 -5.06 17.75
N ALA A 48 -19.91 -5.30 18.46
CA ALA A 48 -19.95 -5.73 19.85
C ALA A 48 -20.60 -4.67 20.76
N GLN A 49 -20.37 -3.39 20.49
CA GLN A 49 -21.04 -2.28 21.21
C GLN A 49 -22.54 -2.20 20.87
N LEU A 50 -22.93 -2.39 19.61
CA LEU A 50 -24.33 -2.36 19.18
C LEU A 50 -25.17 -3.48 19.82
N THR A 51 -24.59 -4.68 19.91
CA THR A 51 -25.24 -5.84 20.54
C THR A 51 -25.26 -5.78 22.07
N GLY A 52 -24.70 -4.72 22.68
CA GLY A 52 -24.62 -4.58 24.14
C GLY A 52 -23.65 -5.54 24.81
N PHE A 53 -22.69 -6.11 24.04
CA PHE A 53 -21.71 -7.04 24.57
C PHE A 53 -20.68 -6.33 25.45
N ASN A 54 -20.37 -6.90 26.61
CA ASN A 54 -19.44 -6.30 27.55
C ASN A 54 -17.99 -6.51 27.09
N LEU A 55 -17.42 -5.50 26.43
CA LEU A 55 -16.04 -5.50 25.95
C LEU A 55 -15.08 -5.25 27.11
N THR A 56 -14.38 -6.30 27.52
CA THR A 56 -13.27 -6.19 28.50
C THR A 56 -11.97 -5.87 27.77
N ALA A 57 -10.98 -5.29 28.47
CA ALA A 57 -9.64 -5.02 27.94
C ALA A 57 -8.99 -6.25 27.24
N GLY A 58 -9.22 -7.46 27.76
CA GLY A 58 -8.76 -8.70 27.12
C GLY A 58 -9.39 -8.98 25.75
N THR A 59 -10.67 -8.65 25.57
CA THR A 59 -11.38 -8.84 24.30
C THR A 59 -10.82 -7.94 23.21
N TYR A 60 -10.42 -6.70 23.55
CA TYR A 60 -9.76 -5.80 22.60
C TYR A 60 -8.43 -6.36 22.09
N VAL A 61 -7.63 -6.95 22.98
CA VAL A 61 -6.36 -7.59 22.61
C VAL A 61 -6.60 -8.80 21.71
N ILE A 62 -7.59 -9.64 22.05
CA ILE A 62 -7.98 -10.81 21.24
C ILE A 62 -8.45 -10.37 19.84
N ILE A 63 -9.29 -9.33 19.75
CA ILE A 63 -9.75 -8.78 18.46
C ILE A 63 -8.55 -8.27 17.65
N ALA A 64 -7.63 -7.52 18.26
CA ALA A 64 -6.44 -7.01 17.57
C ALA A 64 -5.54 -8.14 17.05
N LEU A 65 -5.36 -9.21 17.83
CA LEU A 65 -4.59 -10.38 17.43
C LEU A 65 -5.29 -11.15 16.30
N LEU A 66 -6.58 -11.47 16.45
CA LEU A 66 -7.33 -12.19 15.42
C LEU A 66 -7.38 -11.43 14.10
N THR A 67 -7.64 -10.13 14.15
CA THR A 67 -7.64 -9.28 12.95
C THR A 67 -6.26 -9.20 12.32
N GLY A 68 -5.20 -9.07 13.13
CA GLY A 68 -3.81 -9.13 12.66
C GLY A 68 -3.50 -10.45 11.94
N PHE A 69 -3.80 -11.59 12.58
CA PHE A 69 -3.61 -12.91 11.95
C PHE A 69 -4.47 -13.10 10.72
N ALA A 70 -5.73 -12.64 10.75
CA ALA A 70 -6.63 -12.72 9.62
C ALA A 70 -6.04 -11.97 8.43
N THR A 71 -5.58 -10.73 8.60
CA THR A 71 -5.02 -9.92 7.50
C THR A 71 -3.80 -10.50 6.82
N LEU A 72 -3.04 -11.35 7.52
CA LEU A 72 -1.91 -12.06 6.96
C LEU A 72 -2.31 -13.35 6.22
N ALA A 73 -3.46 -13.92 6.60
CA ALA A 73 -3.94 -15.21 6.12
C ALA A 73 -4.83 -15.14 4.86
N ILE A 74 -5.32 -13.96 4.48
CA ILE A 74 -6.32 -13.82 3.43
C ILE A 74 -5.66 -13.50 2.08
N PRO A 75 -5.87 -14.32 1.03
CA PRO A 75 -5.59 -13.88 -0.33
C PRO A 75 -6.56 -12.76 -0.72
N ASN A 76 -6.08 -11.75 -1.46
CA ASN A 76 -6.78 -10.50 -1.81
C ASN A 76 -8.07 -10.71 -2.64
N VAL A 77 -9.09 -11.34 -2.07
CA VAL A 77 -10.35 -11.68 -2.73
C VAL A 77 -11.41 -10.65 -2.34
N PRO A 78 -12.07 -9.98 -3.32
CA PRO A 78 -13.18 -9.09 -3.03
C PRO A 78 -14.32 -9.87 -2.36
N SER A 79 -14.92 -9.28 -1.32
CA SER A 79 -15.94 -9.87 -0.41
C SER A 79 -15.44 -10.80 0.71
N SER A 80 -14.13 -11.06 0.86
CA SER A 80 -13.63 -11.82 2.02
C SER A 80 -13.81 -11.09 3.35
N SER A 81 -13.85 -9.75 3.35
CA SER A 81 -13.95 -8.88 4.54
C SER A 81 -15.09 -9.28 5.48
N ILE A 82 -16.30 -9.50 4.94
CA ILE A 82 -17.48 -9.84 5.72
C ILE A 82 -17.32 -11.19 6.43
N VAL A 83 -16.73 -12.19 5.75
CA VAL A 83 -16.54 -13.54 6.30
C VAL A 83 -15.56 -13.51 7.46
N ILE A 84 -14.51 -12.69 7.36
CA ILE A 84 -13.52 -12.52 8.41
C ILE A 84 -14.15 -11.87 9.64
N ILE A 85 -14.91 -10.80 9.44
CA ILE A 85 -15.59 -10.09 10.54
C ILE A 85 -16.53 -11.06 11.27
N ILE A 86 -17.34 -11.82 10.54
CA ILE A 86 -18.22 -12.86 11.12
C ILE A 86 -17.41 -13.93 11.87
N THR A 87 -16.28 -14.38 11.31
CA THR A 87 -15.42 -15.38 11.95
C THR A 87 -14.83 -14.87 13.27
N ILE A 88 -14.45 -13.59 13.31
CA ILE A 88 -13.90 -12.96 14.52
C ILE A 88 -15.00 -12.75 15.57
N LEU A 89 -16.18 -12.27 15.16
CA LEU A 89 -17.36 -12.11 16.02
C LEU A 89 -17.81 -13.44 16.63
N SER A 90 -17.83 -14.51 15.83
CA SER A 90 -18.11 -15.87 16.29
C SER A 90 -17.07 -16.36 17.31
N SER A 91 -15.79 -16.03 17.09
CA SER A 91 -14.69 -16.40 18.00
C SER A 91 -14.79 -15.74 19.37
N ILE A 92 -15.39 -14.54 19.47
CA ILE A 92 -15.63 -13.84 20.74
C ILE A 92 -17.03 -14.08 21.33
N GLY A 93 -17.89 -14.86 20.65
CA GLY A 93 -19.22 -15.23 21.13
C GLY A 93 -20.29 -14.16 20.98
N VAL A 94 -20.11 -13.19 20.07
CA VAL A 94 -21.11 -12.14 19.82
C VAL A 94 -22.16 -12.63 18.81
N PRO A 95 -23.47 -12.57 19.11
CA PRO A 95 -24.52 -12.98 18.18
C PRO A 95 -24.57 -12.05 16.96
N THR A 96 -24.34 -12.63 15.77
CA THR A 96 -24.20 -11.93 14.48
C THR A 96 -25.53 -11.60 13.79
N GLY A 97 -26.57 -11.27 14.57
CA GLY A 97 -27.91 -10.98 14.05
C GLY A 97 -28.01 -9.65 13.26
N GLU A 98 -27.06 -8.73 13.45
CA GLU A 98 -27.07 -7.38 12.86
C GLU A 98 -26.17 -7.23 11.62
N VAL A 99 -26.07 -8.28 10.79
CA VAL A 99 -25.28 -8.28 9.54
C VAL A 99 -25.75 -7.25 8.50
N SER A 100 -27.00 -6.79 8.59
CA SER A 100 -27.58 -5.80 7.67
C SER A 100 -26.85 -4.45 7.70
N LEU A 101 -26.45 -4.00 8.89
CA LEU A 101 -25.75 -2.73 9.08
C LEU A 101 -24.29 -2.83 8.64
N LEU A 102 -23.69 -4.02 8.81
CA LEU A 102 -22.37 -4.34 8.29
C LEU A 102 -22.33 -4.23 6.76
N PHE A 103 -23.39 -4.68 6.07
CA PHE A 103 -23.48 -4.62 4.60
C PHE A 103 -23.52 -3.17 4.07
N ALA A 104 -24.23 -2.29 4.77
CA ALA A 104 -24.31 -0.87 4.41
C ALA A 104 -22.94 -0.17 4.53
N VAL A 105 -22.18 -0.48 5.59
CA VAL A 105 -20.85 0.08 5.81
C VAL A 105 -19.81 -0.53 4.86
N GLU A 106 -19.87 -1.85 4.63
CA GLU A 106 -18.98 -2.57 3.71
C GLU A 106 -18.99 -1.96 2.31
N TRP A 107 -20.16 -1.54 1.80
CA TRP A 107 -20.23 -0.94 0.47
C TRP A 107 -19.43 0.37 0.36
N LEU A 108 -19.63 1.28 1.32
CA LEU A 108 -18.89 2.55 1.35
C LEU A 108 -17.40 2.29 1.58
N MET A 109 -17.11 1.36 2.47
CA MET A 109 -15.77 1.10 2.96
C MET A 109 -14.91 0.32 1.95
N ASP A 110 -15.51 -0.56 1.13
CA ASP A 110 -14.83 -1.20 -0.01
C ASP A 110 -14.37 -0.17 -1.05
N ARG A 111 -15.17 0.89 -1.25
CA ARG A 111 -14.80 2.02 -2.11
C ARG A 111 -13.66 2.85 -1.50
N CYS A 112 -13.74 3.19 -0.21
CA CYS A 112 -12.66 3.91 0.49
C CYS A 112 -11.34 3.12 0.52
N ARG A 113 -11.42 1.80 0.76
CA ARG A 113 -10.26 0.90 0.80
C ARG A 113 -9.56 0.86 -0.56
N SER A 114 -10.32 0.63 -1.63
CA SER A 114 -9.77 0.63 -2.99
C SER A 114 -9.14 1.99 -3.35
N GLY A 115 -9.80 3.10 -3.02
CA GLY A 115 -9.28 4.44 -3.31
C GLY A 115 -7.96 4.76 -2.56
N SER A 116 -7.92 4.47 -1.26
CA SER A 116 -6.74 4.70 -0.43
C SER A 116 -5.55 3.83 -0.86
N LEU A 117 -5.82 2.61 -1.31
CA LEU A 117 -4.82 1.71 -1.88
C LEU A 117 -4.19 2.30 -3.15
N GLY A 118 -5.02 2.74 -4.10
CA GLY A 118 -4.55 3.37 -5.35
C GLY A 118 -3.71 4.63 -5.10
N LEU A 119 -4.15 5.50 -4.18
CA LEU A 119 -3.41 6.71 -3.80
C LEU A 119 -2.04 6.36 -3.20
N GLY A 120 -1.96 5.36 -2.33
CA GLY A 120 -0.71 4.93 -1.71
C GLY A 120 0.30 4.41 -2.74
N HIS A 121 -0.14 3.67 -3.74
CA HIS A 121 0.74 3.19 -4.82
C HIS A 121 1.24 4.33 -5.72
N LEU A 122 0.36 5.28 -6.07
CA LEU A 122 0.76 6.47 -6.84
C LEU A 122 1.78 7.31 -6.05
N PHE A 123 1.57 7.48 -4.75
CA PHE A 123 2.50 8.15 -3.87
C PHE A 123 3.85 7.43 -3.80
N ALA A 124 3.87 6.11 -3.65
CA ALA A 124 5.10 5.31 -3.63
C ALA A 124 5.88 5.42 -4.96
N ALA A 125 5.17 5.40 -6.10
CA ALA A 125 5.78 5.59 -7.41
C ALA A 125 6.40 7.00 -7.56
N ALA A 126 5.67 8.05 -7.14
CA ALA A 126 6.14 9.43 -7.18
C ALA A 126 7.32 9.68 -6.23
N PHE A 127 7.28 9.12 -5.03
CA PHE A 127 8.37 9.21 -4.07
C PHE A 127 9.64 8.52 -4.61
N THR A 128 9.50 7.29 -5.12
CA THR A 128 10.64 6.56 -5.70
C THR A 128 11.23 7.30 -6.89
N HIS A 129 10.37 7.86 -7.75
CA HIS A 129 10.82 8.70 -8.85
C HIS A 129 11.61 9.91 -8.36
N SER A 130 11.14 10.61 -7.33
CA SER A 130 11.80 11.79 -6.76
C SER A 130 13.16 11.43 -6.15
N VAL A 131 13.26 10.31 -5.44
CA VAL A 131 14.53 9.82 -4.86
C VAL A 131 15.53 9.41 -5.94
N VAL A 132 15.07 8.71 -6.98
CA VAL A 132 15.94 8.27 -8.09
C VAL A 132 16.39 9.44 -8.95
N VAL A 133 15.51 10.42 -9.24
CA VAL A 133 15.89 11.63 -9.97
C VAL A 133 16.84 12.49 -9.15
N GLY A 134 16.62 12.63 -7.84
CA GLY A 134 17.55 13.30 -6.93
C GLY A 134 18.95 12.67 -6.97
N LYS A 135 19.05 11.34 -6.83
CA LYS A 135 20.32 10.60 -6.92
C LYS A 135 20.95 10.61 -8.31
N ARG A 136 20.14 10.66 -9.37
CA ARG A 136 20.65 10.77 -10.74
C ARG A 136 21.21 12.16 -11.03
N SER A 137 20.74 13.20 -10.33
CA SER A 137 21.33 14.53 -10.39
C SER A 137 22.69 14.58 -9.71
N GLU A 138 22.91 13.80 -8.64
CA GLU A 138 24.23 13.68 -7.98
C GLU A 138 25.19 12.82 -8.81
N GLY A 139 24.76 11.64 -9.28
CA GLY A 139 25.61 10.76 -10.09
C GLY A 139 25.98 11.28 -11.49
N LYS A 140 25.23 12.24 -12.04
CA LYS A 140 25.61 12.92 -13.29
C LYS A 140 26.73 13.94 -13.09
N ILE A 141 26.81 14.54 -11.90
CA ILE A 141 27.89 15.45 -11.52
C ILE A 141 29.18 14.64 -11.35
N ASP A 142 29.07 13.41 -10.84
CA ASP A 142 30.22 12.51 -10.65
C ASP A 142 30.75 11.91 -11.99
N GLU A 143 29.86 11.60 -12.94
CA GLU A 143 30.25 11.11 -14.28
C GLU A 143 30.80 12.23 -15.19
N GLU A 144 30.26 13.44 -15.15
CA GLU A 144 30.82 14.60 -15.89
C GLU A 144 32.20 15.02 -15.34
N HIS A 145 32.40 14.97 -14.02
CA HIS A 145 33.71 15.28 -13.42
C HIS A 145 34.79 14.22 -13.72
N GLN A 146 34.39 12.98 -14.00
CA GLN A 146 35.30 11.90 -14.39
C GLN A 146 35.62 11.90 -15.89
N SER A 147 34.73 12.37 -16.77
CA SER A 147 35.04 12.58 -18.20
C SER A 147 35.97 13.77 -18.42
N ASP A 148 35.80 14.88 -17.69
CA ASP A 148 36.65 16.07 -17.82
C ASP A 148 38.09 15.83 -17.32
N ALA A 149 38.27 14.91 -16.37
CA ALA A 149 39.59 14.51 -15.88
C ALA A 149 40.38 13.63 -16.87
N PHE A 150 39.68 12.88 -17.74
CA PHE A 150 40.30 12.07 -18.79
C PHE A 150 40.63 12.91 -20.04
N GLU A 151 39.78 13.88 -20.40
CA GLU A 151 40.01 14.76 -21.57
C GLU A 151 41.15 15.78 -21.35
N GLY A 152 41.36 16.21 -20.09
CA GLY A 152 42.45 17.11 -19.72
C GLY A 152 43.86 16.49 -19.74
N ASP A 153 43.97 15.17 -19.59
CA ASP A 153 45.26 14.45 -19.64
C ASP A 153 45.64 14.11 -21.09
N GLU A 154 44.65 13.89 -21.97
CA GLU A 154 44.87 13.63 -23.41
C GLU A 154 45.39 14.87 -24.14
N CYS A 155 44.86 16.06 -23.84
CA CYS A 155 45.29 17.33 -24.45
C CYS A 155 46.74 17.72 -24.07
N ARG A 156 47.21 17.32 -22.86
CA ARG A 156 48.58 17.61 -22.40
C ARG A 156 49.65 16.74 -23.08
N ILE A 157 49.27 15.59 -23.64
CA ILE A 157 50.17 14.69 -24.36
C ILE A 157 50.36 15.11 -25.83
N GLU A 158 49.38 15.80 -26.43
CA GLU A 158 49.50 16.35 -27.79
C GLU A 158 50.40 17.60 -27.89
N GLU A 159 50.53 18.43 -26.84
CA GLU A 159 51.43 19.61 -26.86
C GLU A 159 52.93 19.29 -26.64
N LEU A 160 53.29 18.02 -26.39
CA LEU A 160 54.66 17.56 -26.15
C LEU A 160 55.31 16.85 -27.35
N LYS A 161 54.72 16.94 -28.54
CA LYS A 161 55.29 16.49 -29.83
C LYS A 161 55.53 17.65 -30.78
#